data_AF-A0A0Q5WJG0-F1
#
_entry.id   AF-A0A0Q5WJG0-F1
#
_cell.length_a   1.000
_cell.length_b   1.000
_cell.length_c   1.000
_cell.angle_alpha   90.00
_cell.angle_beta   90.00
_cell.angle_gamma   90.00
#
_symmetry.space_group_name_H-M   'P 1'
#
loop_
_entity.id
_entity.type
_entity.pdbx_description
1 polymer ?
#
loop_
_entity_poly.entity_id
_entity_poly.type
_entity_poly.pdbx_seq_one_letter_code
_entity_poly.pdbx_strand_id
1 'polypeptide(L)'
;MRLIAAMSGGVDSAVAAALAVEAGHDVTGVHLALSQHRQQLRSGSRGCCSVEDADDARRVADELGIPFYVWDMADRFAEDVVDDFVAEYAAGRTPNPCLRCNEKIKFAAVLDRAQALGFDAVVTGHHARLVDGELRRSVDAAKDQSYVLGVLTRRQLAGALFPLGEMTKERVREIAAERGYAVATKPDSHDICFIPDGDTRGFLDRRLGAAPGPVVDAATGATVGEHQGTHGFTIGQRKGLGVTVGDQRPRYVLGIEPVSRTVTIGTADQAGVDEVLTGTPSWTGPVPELPFPAVVQLRAHGASVPCTVSAREGAAGLRIELHDQQRGVAPGQSAVLYAPDAERGDRVLGQAAVSLAGSRAVAG
;
A
#
# COMPACT_ATOMS: atom_id res chain seq x y z
N MET A 1 -3.69 -28.98 4.72
CA MET A 1 -4.49 -28.05 3.89
C MET A 1 -3.94 -28.09 2.48
N ARG A 2 -4.78 -27.78 1.49
CA ARG A 2 -4.43 -27.52 0.10
C ARG A 2 -4.27 -26.01 -0.07
N LEU A 3 -3.09 -25.55 -0.46
CA LEU A 3 -2.73 -24.15 -0.44
C LEU A 3 -2.29 -23.65 -1.83
N ILE A 4 -2.70 -22.43 -2.16
CA ILE A 4 -2.12 -21.68 -3.27
C ILE A 4 -1.00 -20.80 -2.75
N ALA A 5 0.23 -21.00 -3.22
CA ALA A 5 1.33 -20.08 -2.94
C ALA A 5 1.42 -19.01 -4.04
N ALA A 6 1.16 -17.75 -3.69
CA ALA A 6 1.32 -16.64 -4.63
C ALA A 6 2.81 -16.26 -4.76
N MET A 7 3.44 -16.73 -5.85
CA MET A 7 4.88 -16.64 -6.10
C MET A 7 5.18 -15.51 -7.07
N SER A 8 5.77 -14.43 -6.56
CA SER A 8 6.04 -13.20 -7.32
C SER A 8 7.39 -13.22 -8.07
N GLY A 9 8.13 -14.33 -8.02
CA GLY A 9 9.52 -14.39 -8.48
C GLY A 9 10.53 -13.72 -7.54
N GLY A 10 10.09 -13.37 -6.33
CA GLY A 10 10.94 -12.76 -5.28
C GLY A 10 11.23 -13.73 -4.14
N VAL A 11 12.30 -13.43 -3.39
CA VAL A 11 12.79 -14.26 -2.27
C VAL A 11 11.73 -14.54 -1.21
N ASP A 12 10.91 -13.55 -0.86
CA ASP A 12 9.90 -13.69 0.19
C ASP A 12 8.85 -14.73 -0.19
N SER A 13 8.33 -14.65 -1.42
CA SER A 13 7.34 -15.61 -1.90
C SER A 13 7.90 -17.02 -2.09
N ALA A 14 9.19 -17.14 -2.43
CA ALA A 14 9.89 -18.42 -2.53
C ALA A 14 10.00 -19.11 -1.16
N VAL A 15 10.49 -18.38 -0.15
CA VAL A 15 10.63 -18.90 1.20
C VAL A 15 9.27 -19.18 1.84
N ALA A 16 8.26 -18.33 1.62
CA ALA A 16 6.92 -18.57 2.12
C ALA A 16 6.31 -19.87 1.55
N ALA A 17 6.50 -20.14 0.25
CA ALA A 17 6.08 -21.40 -0.36
C ALA A 17 6.83 -22.60 0.24
N ALA A 18 8.15 -22.47 0.41
CA ALA A 18 8.99 -23.52 0.98
C ALA A 18 8.56 -23.90 2.42
N LEU A 19 8.32 -22.90 3.27
CA LEU A 19 7.86 -23.11 4.64
C LEU A 19 6.47 -23.77 4.69
N ALA A 20 5.59 -23.44 3.75
CA ALA A 20 4.28 -24.09 3.66
C ALA A 20 4.40 -25.58 3.27
N VAL A 21 5.32 -25.92 2.36
CA VAL A 21 5.63 -27.32 2.00
C VAL A 21 6.18 -28.08 3.21
N GLU A 22 7.12 -27.47 3.95
CA GLU A 22 7.72 -28.08 5.15
C GLU A 22 6.74 -28.31 6.29
N ALA A 23 5.74 -27.43 6.43
CA ALA A 23 4.63 -27.63 7.35
C ALA A 23 3.70 -28.80 6.95
N GLY A 24 4.00 -29.52 5.85
CA GLY A 24 3.26 -30.68 5.38
C GLY A 24 1.98 -30.34 4.64
N HIS A 25 1.89 -29.14 4.05
CA HIS A 25 0.74 -28.75 3.24
C HIS A 25 0.87 -29.23 1.78
N ASP A 26 -0.27 -29.47 1.12
CA ASP A 26 -0.35 -29.70 -0.33
C ASP A 26 -0.32 -28.33 -1.03
N VAL A 27 0.84 -27.93 -1.53
CA VAL A 27 1.07 -26.59 -2.08
C VAL A 27 1.07 -26.62 -3.60
N THR A 28 0.31 -25.70 -4.21
CA THR A 28 0.40 -25.38 -5.63
C THR A 28 0.85 -23.93 -5.78
N GLY A 29 1.95 -23.71 -6.48
CA GLY A 29 2.43 -22.36 -6.79
C GLY A 29 1.62 -21.70 -7.89
N VAL A 30 1.39 -20.39 -7.78
CA VAL A 30 0.83 -19.57 -8.86
C VAL A 30 1.61 -18.27 -9.00
N HIS A 31 1.90 -17.89 -10.22
CA HIS A 31 2.38 -16.55 -10.55
C HIS A 31 1.27 -15.75 -11.21
N LEU A 32 1.11 -14.49 -10.82
CA LEU A 32 0.08 -13.61 -11.36
C LEU A 32 0.68 -12.77 -12.48
N ALA A 33 0.24 -13.02 -13.71
CA ALA A 33 0.57 -12.15 -14.82
C ALA A 33 -0.35 -10.91 -14.76
N LEU A 34 0.19 -9.78 -14.29
CA LEU A 34 -0.56 -8.53 -14.09
C LEU A 34 -0.32 -7.49 -15.19
N SER A 35 0.67 -7.70 -16.07
CA SER A 35 0.98 -6.77 -17.17
C SER A 35 0.26 -7.18 -18.46
N GLN A 36 -0.43 -6.22 -19.08
CA GLN A 36 -0.99 -6.36 -20.44
C GLN A 36 0.11 -6.39 -21.52
N HIS A 37 1.31 -5.89 -21.22
CA HIS A 37 2.43 -5.78 -22.16
C HIS A 37 3.62 -6.66 -21.74
N ARG A 38 3.38 -7.97 -21.61
CA ARG A 38 4.38 -8.98 -21.18
C ARG A 38 5.70 -8.98 -21.95
N GLN A 39 5.70 -8.56 -23.23
CA GLN A 39 6.88 -8.58 -24.09
C GLN A 39 7.84 -7.40 -23.87
N GLN A 40 7.39 -6.30 -23.25
CA GLN A 40 8.20 -5.07 -23.10
C GLN A 40 9.08 -5.06 -21.83
N LEU A 41 8.91 -6.03 -20.92
CA LEU A 41 9.64 -6.14 -19.65
C LEU A 41 10.82 -7.11 -19.74
N ARG A 42 11.62 -7.05 -20.82
CA ARG A 42 12.84 -7.86 -20.95
C ARG A 42 14.03 -6.99 -20.56
N SER A 43 14.63 -7.30 -19.40
CA SER A 43 15.75 -6.62 -18.75
C SER A 43 15.42 -5.39 -17.89
N GLY A 44 15.68 -5.51 -16.59
CA GLY A 44 15.88 -4.38 -15.67
C GLY A 44 14.63 -3.85 -14.95
N SER A 45 13.47 -4.48 -15.09
CA SER A 45 12.24 -4.04 -14.41
C SER A 45 12.29 -4.32 -12.91
N ARG A 46 12.03 -3.31 -12.07
CA ARG A 46 11.96 -3.43 -10.60
C ARG A 46 10.60 -3.93 -10.06
N GLY A 47 9.75 -4.51 -10.92
CA GLY A 47 8.40 -4.95 -10.57
C GLY A 47 8.20 -6.44 -10.83
N CYS A 48 7.30 -7.09 -10.08
CA CYS A 48 7.05 -8.54 -10.05
C CYS A 48 6.27 -9.13 -11.25
N CYS A 49 6.19 -8.41 -12.36
CA CYS A 49 5.24 -8.69 -13.46
C CYS A 49 5.94 -9.04 -14.78
N SER A 50 7.24 -9.36 -14.72
CA SER A 50 8.05 -9.70 -15.89
C SER A 50 8.00 -11.21 -16.20
N VAL A 51 8.40 -11.58 -17.41
CA VAL A 51 8.61 -12.99 -17.77
C VAL A 51 9.71 -13.62 -16.89
N GLU A 52 10.74 -12.82 -16.57
CA GLU A 52 11.85 -13.25 -15.71
C GLU A 52 11.36 -13.63 -14.31
N ASP A 53 10.41 -12.88 -13.73
CA ASP A 53 9.81 -13.21 -12.43
C ASP A 53 8.98 -14.50 -12.45
N ALA A 54 8.27 -14.75 -13.56
CA ALA A 54 7.51 -15.98 -13.74
C ALA A 54 8.44 -17.19 -13.85
N ASP A 55 9.57 -17.05 -14.55
CA ASP A 55 10.59 -18.09 -14.69
C ASP A 55 11.33 -18.33 -13.36
N ASP A 56 11.65 -17.29 -12.60
CA ASP A 56 12.22 -17.41 -11.25
C ASP A 56 11.27 -18.17 -10.31
N ALA A 57 9.97 -17.83 -10.36
CA ALA A 57 8.95 -18.53 -9.58
C ALA A 57 8.81 -20.01 -10.01
N ARG A 58 8.87 -20.30 -11.32
CA ARG A 58 8.86 -21.67 -11.87
C ARG A 58 10.03 -22.48 -11.33
N ARG A 59 11.25 -21.93 -11.37
CA ARG A 59 12.46 -22.64 -10.89
C ARG A 59 12.33 -23.03 -9.43
N VAL A 60 11.91 -22.10 -8.57
CA VAL A 60 11.70 -22.39 -7.15
C VAL A 60 10.61 -23.46 -6.97
N ALA A 61 9.52 -23.40 -7.73
CA ALA A 61 8.46 -24.41 -7.66
C ALA A 61 8.95 -25.81 -8.09
N ASP A 62 9.78 -25.88 -9.14
CA ASP A 62 10.39 -27.13 -9.61
C ASP A 62 11.35 -27.70 -8.55
N GLU A 63 12.16 -26.86 -7.91
CA GLU A 63 13.04 -27.24 -6.79
C GLU A 63 12.26 -27.74 -5.56
N LEU A 64 11.09 -27.17 -5.30
CA LEU A 64 10.17 -27.60 -4.25
C LEU A 64 9.36 -28.86 -4.62
N GLY A 65 9.38 -29.28 -5.89
CA GLY A 65 8.58 -30.39 -6.39
C GLY A 65 7.07 -30.13 -6.36
N ILE A 66 6.63 -28.87 -6.48
CA ILE A 66 5.21 -28.49 -6.43
C ILE A 66 4.66 -28.14 -7.82
N PRO A 67 3.36 -28.39 -8.09
CA PRO A 67 2.71 -27.89 -9.30
C PRO A 67 2.78 -26.36 -9.36
N PHE A 68 2.98 -25.81 -10.56
CA PHE A 68 3.02 -24.37 -10.74
C PHE A 68 2.30 -23.90 -12.00
N TYR A 69 1.52 -22.83 -11.86
CA TYR A 69 0.68 -22.26 -12.92
C TYR A 69 0.88 -20.75 -13.03
N VAL A 70 0.58 -20.20 -14.20
CA VAL A 70 0.49 -18.75 -14.40
C VAL A 70 -0.98 -18.39 -14.55
N TRP A 71 -1.45 -17.47 -13.72
CA TRP A 71 -2.81 -16.93 -13.82
C TRP A 71 -2.76 -15.54 -14.45
N ASP A 72 -3.38 -15.42 -15.61
CA ASP A 72 -3.60 -14.11 -16.23
C ASP A 72 -4.67 -13.35 -15.44
N MET A 73 -4.28 -12.21 -14.90
CA MET A 73 -5.13 -11.28 -14.15
C MET A 73 -4.92 -9.85 -14.65
N ALA A 74 -4.35 -9.68 -15.85
CA ALA A 74 -3.92 -8.38 -16.36
C ALA A 74 -5.09 -7.40 -16.52
N ASP A 75 -6.24 -7.85 -17.03
CA ASP A 75 -7.40 -6.99 -17.23
C ASP A 75 -8.01 -6.52 -15.91
N ARG A 76 -8.18 -7.45 -14.95
CA ARG A 76 -8.65 -7.09 -13.60
C ARG A 76 -7.68 -6.15 -12.90
N PHE A 77 -6.37 -6.36 -13.06
CA PHE A 77 -5.36 -5.48 -12.49
C PHE A 77 -5.38 -4.09 -13.10
N ALA A 78 -5.55 -4.00 -14.43
CA ALA A 78 -5.69 -2.73 -15.12
C ALA A 78 -6.91 -1.95 -14.59
N GLU A 79 -8.08 -2.60 -14.56
CA GLU A 79 -9.34 -1.99 -14.12
C GLU A 79 -9.34 -1.65 -12.61
N ASP A 80 -9.04 -2.62 -11.75
CA ASP A 80 -9.22 -2.49 -10.30
C ASP A 80 -8.07 -1.75 -9.60
N VAL A 81 -6.90 -1.60 -10.24
CA VAL A 81 -5.70 -1.01 -9.62
C VAL A 81 -5.14 0.15 -10.42
N VAL A 82 -4.90 -0.03 -11.72
CA VAL A 82 -4.24 1.01 -12.54
C VAL A 82 -5.20 2.15 -12.86
N ASP A 83 -6.43 1.84 -13.26
CA ASP A 83 -7.42 2.85 -13.60
C ASP A 83 -7.92 3.58 -12.34
N ASP A 84 -8.10 2.88 -11.21
CA ASP A 84 -8.34 3.50 -9.89
C ASP A 84 -7.22 4.48 -9.51
N PHE A 85 -5.95 4.07 -9.67
CA PHE A 85 -4.79 4.92 -9.41
C PHE A 85 -4.82 6.20 -10.25
N VAL A 86 -5.09 6.07 -11.56
CA VAL A 86 -5.19 7.23 -12.47
C VAL A 86 -6.38 8.13 -12.11
N ALA A 87 -7.53 7.55 -11.79
CA ALA A 87 -8.73 8.29 -11.42
C ALA A 87 -8.57 9.08 -10.11
N GLU A 88 -7.91 8.49 -9.10
CA GLU A 88 -7.61 9.15 -7.83
C GLU A 88 -6.68 10.37 -8.04
N TYR A 89 -5.64 10.23 -8.86
CA TYR A 89 -4.77 11.35 -9.23
C TYR A 89 -5.50 12.44 -10.01
N ALA A 90 -6.36 12.06 -10.96
CA ALA A 90 -7.21 13.01 -11.69
C ALA A 90 -8.13 13.81 -10.76
N ALA A 91 -8.53 13.20 -9.63
CA ALA A 91 -9.32 13.83 -8.59
C ALA A 91 -8.48 14.56 -7.52
N GLY A 92 -7.18 14.79 -7.75
CA GLY A 92 -6.30 15.52 -6.84
C GLY A 92 -5.91 14.77 -5.57
N ARG A 93 -6.13 13.45 -5.54
CA ARG A 93 -5.78 12.57 -4.41
C ARG A 93 -4.47 11.83 -4.67
N THR A 94 -3.88 11.29 -3.62
CA THR A 94 -2.66 10.48 -3.70
C THR A 94 -2.96 9.07 -3.20
N PRO A 95 -3.32 8.13 -4.09
CA PRO A 95 -3.64 6.75 -3.73
C PRO A 95 -2.39 5.94 -3.39
N ASN A 96 -2.61 4.77 -2.77
CA ASN A 96 -1.59 3.74 -2.64
C ASN A 96 -2.05 2.48 -3.41
N PRO A 97 -1.45 2.17 -4.57
CA PRO A 97 -1.92 1.07 -5.41
C PRO A 97 -1.67 -0.32 -4.79
N CYS A 98 -0.72 -0.45 -3.85
CA CYS A 98 -0.45 -1.72 -3.18
C CYS A 98 -1.60 -2.13 -2.26
N LEU A 99 -2.26 -1.16 -1.60
CA LEU A 99 -3.46 -1.40 -0.80
C LEU A 99 -4.59 -1.97 -1.69
N ARG A 100 -4.84 -1.36 -2.85
CA ARG A 100 -5.84 -1.84 -3.83
C ARG A 100 -5.51 -3.20 -4.41
N CYS A 101 -4.25 -3.43 -4.77
CA CYS A 101 -3.80 -4.73 -5.27
C CYS A 101 -3.98 -5.85 -4.24
N ASN A 102 -3.67 -5.61 -2.96
CA ASN A 102 -3.93 -6.59 -1.91
C ASN A 102 -5.44 -6.84 -1.75
N GLU A 103 -6.24 -5.79 -1.69
CA GLU A 103 -7.69 -5.89 -1.53
C GLU A 103 -8.36 -6.66 -2.69
N LYS A 104 -8.16 -6.21 -3.93
CA LYS A 104 -8.93 -6.63 -5.10
C LYS A 104 -8.30 -7.83 -5.82
N ILE A 105 -6.98 -7.90 -5.86
CA ILE A 105 -6.27 -8.90 -6.67
C ILE A 105 -5.83 -10.07 -5.80
N LYS A 106 -4.91 -9.83 -4.84
CA LYS A 106 -4.28 -10.93 -4.09
C LYS A 106 -5.21 -11.65 -3.11
N PHE A 107 -6.18 -10.96 -2.51
CA PHE A 107 -7.04 -11.56 -1.49
C PHE A 107 -8.55 -11.54 -1.81
N ALA A 108 -8.98 -10.87 -2.87
CA ALA A 108 -10.30 -11.13 -3.45
C ALA A 108 -10.15 -12.09 -4.64
N ALA A 109 -9.60 -11.64 -5.77
CA ALA A 109 -9.57 -12.46 -6.99
C ALA A 109 -8.82 -13.81 -6.84
N VAL A 110 -7.63 -13.82 -6.24
CA VAL A 110 -6.84 -15.06 -6.07
C VAL A 110 -7.48 -15.97 -5.03
N LEU A 111 -7.94 -15.45 -3.90
CA LEU A 111 -8.56 -16.25 -2.85
C LEU A 111 -9.88 -16.86 -3.34
N ASP A 112 -10.75 -16.07 -3.97
CA ASP A 112 -12.03 -16.55 -4.48
C ASP A 112 -11.81 -17.62 -5.57
N ARG A 113 -10.80 -17.44 -6.45
CA ARG A 113 -10.42 -18.46 -7.44
C ARG A 113 -9.82 -19.71 -6.80
N ALA A 114 -8.99 -19.57 -5.78
CA ALA A 114 -8.42 -20.68 -5.03
C ALA A 114 -9.52 -21.53 -4.38
N GLN A 115 -10.47 -20.89 -3.71
CA GLN A 115 -11.62 -21.55 -3.09
C GLN A 115 -12.50 -22.26 -4.12
N ALA A 116 -12.77 -21.64 -5.27
CA ALA A 116 -13.53 -22.27 -6.36
C ALA A 116 -12.84 -23.52 -6.94
N LEU A 117 -11.51 -23.60 -6.86
CA LEU A 117 -10.72 -24.77 -7.28
C LEU A 117 -10.50 -25.80 -6.15
N GLY A 118 -11.11 -25.58 -4.98
CA GLY A 118 -11.04 -26.48 -3.83
C GLY A 118 -9.75 -26.38 -3.01
N PHE A 119 -9.10 -25.21 -3.03
CA PHE A 119 -8.01 -24.88 -2.10
C PHE A 119 -8.56 -24.21 -0.84
N ASP A 120 -7.89 -24.44 0.29
CA ASP A 120 -8.31 -23.97 1.60
C ASP A 120 -7.89 -22.51 1.84
N ALA A 121 -6.69 -22.11 1.39
CA ALA A 121 -6.14 -20.79 1.66
C ALA A 121 -5.01 -20.40 0.68
N VAL A 122 -4.60 -19.12 0.75
CA VAL A 122 -3.52 -18.53 -0.02
C VAL A 122 -2.34 -18.18 0.88
N VAL A 123 -1.16 -18.70 0.56
CA VAL A 123 0.12 -18.35 1.18
C VAL A 123 0.75 -17.21 0.39
N THR A 124 1.22 -16.19 1.10
CA THR A 124 1.95 -15.08 0.48
C THR A 124 3.22 -14.75 1.25
N GLY A 125 4.21 -14.14 0.58
CA GLY A 125 5.44 -13.66 1.19
C GLY A 125 5.29 -12.33 1.94
N HIS A 126 4.12 -12.01 2.49
CA HIS A 126 3.99 -10.78 3.28
C HIS A 126 4.57 -10.95 4.68
N HIS A 127 5.30 -9.94 5.15
CA HIS A 127 5.75 -9.82 6.53
C HIS A 127 4.65 -9.22 7.39
N ALA A 128 3.75 -10.08 7.87
CA ALA A 128 2.74 -9.77 8.88
C ALA A 128 2.38 -11.06 9.61
N ARG A 129 1.77 -10.97 10.78
CA ARG A 129 1.39 -12.15 11.56
C ARG A 129 -0.12 -12.33 11.57
N LEU A 130 -0.54 -13.58 11.61
CA LEU A 130 -1.90 -13.98 11.94
C LEU A 130 -1.86 -14.81 13.20
N VAL A 131 -2.35 -14.24 14.31
CA VAL A 131 -2.41 -14.93 15.60
C VAL A 131 -3.87 -14.97 16.02
N ASP A 132 -4.43 -16.18 16.16
CA ASP A 132 -5.85 -16.41 16.45
C ASP A 132 -6.82 -15.72 15.45
N GLY A 133 -6.39 -15.58 14.20
CA GLY A 133 -7.13 -14.89 13.13
C GLY A 133 -7.04 -13.36 13.18
N GLU A 134 -6.26 -12.78 14.12
CA GLU A 134 -5.98 -11.36 14.18
C GLU A 134 -4.75 -10.99 13.36
N LEU A 135 -4.89 -10.03 12.45
CA LEU A 135 -3.76 -9.45 11.73
C LEU A 135 -2.92 -8.60 12.68
N ARG A 136 -1.63 -8.90 12.76
CA ARG A 136 -0.66 -8.25 13.65
C ARG A 136 0.60 -7.84 12.91
N ARG A 137 1.30 -6.84 13.46
CA ARG A 137 2.60 -6.41 12.94
C ARG A 137 3.60 -7.55 12.91
N SER A 138 4.46 -7.56 11.89
CA SER A 138 5.66 -8.40 11.82
C SER A 138 6.58 -8.16 13.02
N VAL A 139 7.39 -9.16 13.38
CA VAL A 139 8.52 -8.97 14.32
C VAL A 139 9.62 -8.09 13.72
N ASP A 140 9.66 -7.98 12.39
CA ASP A 140 10.56 -7.09 11.66
C ASP A 140 9.84 -5.78 11.32
N ALA A 141 10.09 -4.75 12.12
CA ALA A 141 9.49 -3.43 11.95
C ALA A 141 9.90 -2.75 10.62
N ALA A 142 11.09 -3.05 10.09
CA ALA A 142 11.56 -2.42 8.84
C ALA A 142 10.88 -3.02 7.60
N LYS A 143 10.42 -4.27 7.70
CA LYS A 143 9.67 -4.96 6.65
C LYS A 143 8.19 -5.15 6.92
N ASP A 144 7.66 -4.66 8.04
CA ASP A 144 6.26 -4.83 8.40
C ASP A 144 5.33 -4.37 7.26
N GLN A 145 4.49 -5.30 6.80
CA GLN A 145 3.52 -5.10 5.74
C GLN A 145 2.08 -5.13 6.26
N SER A 146 1.89 -5.10 7.58
CA SER A 146 0.56 -5.01 8.20
C SER A 146 -0.25 -3.80 7.69
N TYR A 147 0.42 -2.68 7.38
CA TYR A 147 -0.21 -1.47 6.82
C TYR A 147 -0.94 -1.77 5.51
N VAL A 148 -0.25 -2.40 4.54
CA VAL A 148 -0.84 -2.69 3.22
C VAL A 148 -1.86 -3.83 3.26
N LEU A 149 -1.91 -4.58 4.36
CA LEU A 149 -2.87 -5.65 4.61
C LEU A 149 -4.05 -5.19 5.49
N GLY A 150 -4.03 -3.97 6.04
CA GLY A 150 -5.14 -3.43 6.85
C GLY A 150 -6.45 -3.25 6.10
N VAL A 151 -6.43 -3.33 4.76
CA VAL A 151 -7.61 -3.36 3.88
C VAL A 151 -8.38 -4.67 3.94
N LEU A 152 -7.74 -5.74 4.41
CA LEU A 152 -8.33 -7.07 4.37
C LEU A 152 -9.45 -7.22 5.38
N THR A 153 -10.51 -7.90 4.94
CA THR A 153 -11.64 -8.27 5.80
C THR A 153 -11.34 -9.54 6.59
N ARG A 154 -12.09 -9.77 7.66
CA ARG A 154 -12.02 -11.04 8.43
C ARG A 154 -12.14 -12.29 7.56
N ARG A 155 -13.01 -12.27 6.54
CA ARG A 155 -13.18 -13.39 5.58
C ARG A 155 -11.90 -13.66 4.82
N GLN A 156 -11.25 -12.60 4.35
CA GLN A 156 -10.02 -12.72 3.56
C GLN A 156 -8.84 -13.18 4.42
N LEU A 157 -8.74 -12.69 5.66
CA LEU A 157 -7.72 -13.12 6.61
C LEU A 157 -7.88 -14.59 7.00
N ALA A 158 -9.11 -15.10 7.11
CA ALA A 158 -9.36 -16.52 7.38
C ALA A 158 -8.85 -17.46 6.27
N GLY A 159 -8.69 -16.96 5.04
CA GLY A 159 -8.14 -17.68 3.90
C GLY A 159 -6.70 -17.30 3.56
N ALA A 160 -5.96 -16.66 4.48
CA ALA A 160 -4.61 -16.17 4.23
C ALA A 160 -3.58 -16.79 5.18
N LEU A 161 -2.36 -17.02 4.68
CA LEU A 161 -1.20 -17.44 5.47
C LEU A 161 -0.01 -16.51 5.20
N PHE A 162 0.68 -16.11 6.27
CA PHE A 162 1.86 -15.23 6.25
C PHE A 162 3.03 -15.89 7.01
N PRO A 163 3.72 -16.87 6.42
CA PRO A 163 4.77 -17.63 7.11
C PRO A 163 5.97 -16.79 7.56
N LEU A 164 6.14 -15.59 6.99
CA LEU A 164 7.32 -14.74 7.22
C LEU A 164 7.15 -13.74 8.38
N GLY A 165 5.96 -13.64 8.99
CA GLY A 165 5.68 -12.64 10.02
C GLY A 165 6.49 -12.77 11.30
N GLU A 166 7.06 -13.96 11.55
CA GLU A 166 7.86 -14.29 12.75
C GLU A 166 9.37 -14.24 12.49
N MET A 167 9.82 -13.70 11.35
CA MET A 167 11.25 -13.63 11.02
C MET A 167 11.64 -12.32 10.35
N THR A 168 12.92 -11.97 10.51
CA THR A 168 13.50 -10.80 9.83
C THR A 168 13.80 -11.09 8.38
N LYS A 169 13.93 -10.03 7.60
CA LYS A 169 14.33 -10.13 6.19
C LYS A 169 15.64 -10.85 5.98
N GLU A 170 16.60 -10.61 6.87
CA GLU A 170 17.91 -11.25 6.85
C GLU A 170 17.74 -12.76 6.98
N ARG A 171 16.92 -13.21 7.93
CA ARG A 171 16.63 -14.63 8.10
C ARG A 171 15.94 -15.24 6.87
N VAL A 172 15.02 -14.51 6.24
CA VAL A 172 14.41 -14.96 4.96
C VAL A 172 15.47 -15.19 3.89
N ARG A 173 16.42 -14.26 3.75
CA ARG A 173 17.52 -14.38 2.76
C ARG A 173 18.48 -15.52 3.11
N GLU A 174 18.77 -15.74 4.38
CA GLU A 174 19.57 -16.88 4.84
C GLU A 174 18.89 -18.21 4.48
N ILE A 175 17.59 -18.36 4.76
CA ILE A 175 16.83 -19.58 4.39
C ILE A 175 16.87 -19.80 2.88
N ALA A 176 16.72 -18.73 2.09
CA ALA A 176 16.81 -18.84 0.64
C ALA A 176 18.20 -19.28 0.17
N ALA A 177 19.28 -18.78 0.80
CA ALA A 177 20.65 -19.15 0.50
C ALA A 177 20.98 -20.58 0.93
N GLU A 178 20.52 -21.01 2.12
CA GLU A 178 20.63 -22.38 2.64
C GLU A 178 20.01 -23.40 1.68
N ARG A 179 18.93 -23.01 0.99
CA ARG A 179 18.23 -23.83 -0.01
C ARG A 179 18.80 -23.71 -1.43
N GLY A 180 19.75 -22.80 -1.66
CA GLY A 180 20.35 -22.58 -2.98
C GLY A 180 19.45 -21.83 -3.97
N TYR A 181 18.41 -21.13 -3.50
CA TYR A 181 17.51 -20.39 -4.38
C TYR A 181 18.25 -19.25 -5.10
N ALA A 182 18.17 -19.22 -6.44
CA ALA A 182 18.78 -18.17 -7.24
C ALA A 182 18.28 -16.75 -6.89
N VAL A 183 17.05 -16.65 -6.38
CA VAL A 183 16.44 -15.39 -5.94
C VAL A 183 16.95 -14.86 -4.59
N ALA A 184 17.82 -15.60 -3.87
CA ALA A 184 18.31 -15.21 -2.55
C ALA A 184 19.02 -13.83 -2.53
N THR A 185 19.71 -13.48 -3.62
CA THR A 185 20.44 -12.21 -3.77
C THR A 185 19.64 -11.16 -4.54
N LYS A 186 18.43 -11.49 -5.01
CA LYS A 186 17.59 -10.57 -5.78
C LYS A 186 17.19 -9.37 -4.90
N PRO A 187 17.33 -8.13 -5.38
CA PRO A 187 16.83 -6.95 -4.67
C PRO A 187 15.32 -7.02 -4.47
N ASP A 188 14.83 -6.37 -3.42
CA ASP A 188 13.39 -6.24 -3.18
C ASP A 188 12.76 -5.26 -4.19
N SER A 189 11.49 -5.49 -4.51
CA SER A 189 10.68 -4.54 -5.28
C SER A 189 10.25 -3.41 -4.35
N HIS A 190 10.76 -2.20 -4.57
CA HIS A 190 10.49 -1.01 -3.76
C HIS A 190 9.62 0.05 -4.47
N ASP A 191 9.32 -0.16 -5.76
CA ASP A 191 8.61 0.79 -6.61
C ASP A 191 7.19 0.28 -6.95
N ILE A 192 6.33 1.18 -7.48
CA ILE A 192 4.99 0.79 -7.95
C ILE A 192 5.15 -0.23 -9.08
N CYS A 193 4.58 -1.42 -8.93
CA CYS A 193 4.91 -2.56 -9.78
C CYS A 193 4.64 -2.36 -11.28
N PHE A 194 3.70 -1.48 -11.65
CA PHE A 194 3.37 -1.16 -13.03
C PHE A 194 4.06 0.11 -13.56
N ILE A 195 4.94 0.73 -12.76
CA ILE A 195 5.77 1.89 -13.12
C ILE A 195 7.24 1.49 -12.91
N PRO A 196 7.81 0.67 -13.81
CA PRO A 196 9.08 -0.02 -13.57
C PRO A 196 10.30 0.91 -13.53
N ASP A 197 10.19 2.10 -14.10
CA ASP A 197 11.21 3.16 -14.12
C ASP A 197 11.10 4.11 -12.91
N GLY A 198 10.06 3.97 -12.09
CA GLY A 198 9.76 4.84 -10.96
C GLY A 198 9.22 6.22 -11.36
N ASP A 199 9.05 6.52 -12.65
CA ASP A 199 8.58 7.83 -13.14
C ASP A 199 7.05 7.93 -13.08
N THR A 200 6.54 8.07 -11.85
CA THR A 200 5.10 8.21 -11.61
C THR A 200 4.52 9.42 -12.34
N ARG A 201 5.27 10.52 -12.39
CA ARG A 201 4.84 11.74 -13.08
C ARG A 201 4.70 11.49 -14.58
N GLY A 202 5.73 10.94 -15.23
CA GLY A 202 5.67 10.63 -16.65
C GLY A 202 4.61 9.57 -16.99
N PHE A 203 4.36 8.60 -16.10
CA PHE A 203 3.25 7.66 -16.25
C PHE A 203 1.89 8.37 -16.29
N LEU A 204 1.65 9.29 -15.34
CA LEU A 204 0.42 10.06 -15.26
C LEU A 204 0.29 11.07 -16.41
N ASP A 205 1.38 11.74 -16.81
CA ASP A 205 1.41 12.67 -17.95
C ASP A 205 0.94 11.98 -19.25
N ARG A 206 1.35 10.73 -19.49
CA ARG A 206 0.93 9.95 -20.66
C ARG A 206 -0.55 9.55 -20.65
N ARG A 207 -1.16 9.44 -19.47
CA ARG A 207 -2.55 8.96 -19.29
C ARG A 207 -3.56 10.10 -19.17
N LEU A 208 -3.20 11.17 -18.44
CA LEU A 208 -4.07 12.30 -18.13
C LEU A 208 -3.81 13.52 -19.03
N GLY A 209 -2.64 13.58 -19.67
CA GLY A 209 -2.22 14.74 -20.45
C GLY A 209 -1.79 15.92 -19.57
N ALA A 210 -1.36 17.01 -20.22
CA ALA A 210 -1.01 18.25 -19.54
C ALA A 210 -2.26 19.10 -19.28
N ALA A 211 -2.40 19.57 -18.04
CA ALA A 211 -3.45 20.50 -17.62
C ALA A 211 -2.80 21.59 -16.75
N PRO A 212 -2.21 22.64 -17.37
CA PRO A 212 -1.51 23.67 -16.63
C PRO A 212 -2.43 24.46 -15.69
N GLY A 213 -1.85 24.98 -14.62
CA GLY A 213 -2.56 25.72 -13.59
C GLY A 213 -1.62 26.48 -12.65
N PRO A 214 -2.17 27.40 -11.84
CA PRO A 214 -1.38 28.27 -10.98
C PRO A 214 -0.89 27.55 -9.71
N VAL A 215 0.30 27.91 -9.26
CA VAL A 215 0.79 27.62 -7.91
C VAL A 215 0.59 28.87 -7.05
N VAL A 216 -0.16 28.74 -5.96
CA VAL A 216 -0.57 29.86 -5.10
C VAL A 216 0.04 29.73 -3.70
N ASP A 217 0.57 30.82 -3.16
CA ASP A 217 1.04 30.86 -1.77
C ASP A 217 -0.13 31.09 -0.81
N ALA A 218 -0.31 30.18 0.14
CA ALA A 218 -1.47 30.12 1.04
C ALA A 218 -1.60 31.36 1.96
N ALA A 219 -0.48 32.02 2.30
CA ALA A 219 -0.50 33.17 3.19
C ALA A 219 -0.89 34.47 2.45
N THR A 220 -0.46 34.60 1.21
CA THR A 220 -0.62 35.85 0.43
C THR A 220 -1.74 35.77 -0.61
N GLY A 221 -2.16 34.57 -1.01
CA GLY A 221 -3.04 34.36 -2.16
C GLY A 221 -2.37 34.69 -3.51
N ALA A 222 -1.09 35.04 -3.51
CA ALA A 222 -0.39 35.39 -4.73
C ALA A 222 -0.04 34.16 -5.55
N THR A 223 -0.17 34.27 -6.88
CA THR A 223 0.39 33.26 -7.79
C THR A 223 1.91 33.40 -7.80
N VAL A 224 2.61 32.34 -7.44
CA VAL A 224 4.08 32.28 -7.30
C VAL A 224 4.74 31.41 -8.38
N GLY A 225 3.93 30.85 -9.28
CA GLY A 225 4.38 30.12 -10.45
C GLY A 225 3.25 29.35 -11.11
N GLU A 226 3.61 28.46 -12.03
CA GLU A 226 2.69 27.61 -12.77
C GLU A 226 3.21 26.17 -12.80
N HIS A 227 2.31 25.22 -13.02
CA HIS A 227 2.65 23.81 -13.21
C HIS A 227 2.05 23.25 -14.50
N GLN A 228 2.47 22.04 -14.88
CA GLN A 228 1.98 21.34 -16.08
C GLN A 228 0.82 20.36 -15.80
N GLY A 229 0.58 20.04 -14.53
CA GLY A 229 -0.54 19.21 -14.09
C GLY A 229 -0.53 19.01 -12.58
N THR A 230 -1.69 18.98 -11.96
CA THR A 230 -1.83 18.80 -10.49
C THR A 230 -1.34 17.43 -10.03
N HIS A 231 -1.42 16.41 -10.90
CA HIS A 231 -0.94 15.05 -10.65
C HIS A 231 0.57 14.93 -10.47
N GLY A 232 1.33 15.98 -10.80
CA GLY A 232 2.75 16.08 -10.48
C GLY A 232 3.05 16.47 -9.02
N PHE A 233 2.00 16.68 -8.20
CA PHE A 233 2.11 17.13 -6.82
C PHE A 233 1.47 16.15 -5.84
N THR A 234 1.95 16.18 -4.59
CA THR A 234 1.39 15.40 -3.48
C THR A 234 1.38 16.27 -2.23
N ILE A 235 0.32 16.19 -1.41
CA ILE A 235 0.23 16.94 -0.14
C ILE A 235 1.46 16.65 0.73
N GLY A 236 2.11 17.71 1.23
CA GLY A 236 3.35 17.66 2.00
C GLY A 236 4.63 17.57 1.16
N GLN A 237 4.55 17.55 -0.18
CA GLN A 237 5.72 17.60 -1.05
C GLN A 237 6.48 18.92 -0.86
N ARG A 238 7.80 18.81 -0.66
CA ARG A 238 8.72 19.96 -0.52
C ARG A 238 9.58 20.22 -1.76
N LYS A 239 10.02 19.15 -2.43
CA LYS A 239 10.96 19.22 -3.56
C LYS A 239 10.19 19.28 -4.88
N GLY A 240 10.83 19.83 -5.92
CA GLY A 240 10.28 19.80 -7.28
C GLY A 240 9.06 20.69 -7.49
N LEU A 241 8.86 21.72 -6.64
CA LEU A 241 7.72 22.64 -6.76
C LEU A 241 7.84 23.60 -7.95
N GLY A 242 9.07 23.84 -8.45
CA GLY A 242 9.30 24.70 -9.62
C GLY A 242 9.02 26.19 -9.40
N VAL A 243 8.91 26.63 -8.15
CA VAL A 243 8.59 28.01 -7.78
C VAL A 243 9.70 28.66 -6.96
N THR A 244 9.85 29.98 -7.12
CA THR A 244 10.73 30.80 -6.28
C THR A 244 9.87 31.79 -5.54
N VAL A 245 9.82 31.66 -4.21
CA VAL A 245 9.12 32.61 -3.34
C VAL A 245 10.14 33.58 -2.75
N GLY A 246 9.78 34.84 -2.53
CA GLY A 246 10.72 35.91 -2.14
C GLY A 246 11.38 35.75 -0.75
N ASP A 247 11.09 34.68 0.00
CA ASP A 247 11.73 34.35 1.27
C ASP A 247 12.49 33.01 1.20
N GLN A 248 13.38 32.75 2.17
CA GLN A 248 14.17 31.51 2.22
C GLN A 248 13.46 30.33 2.90
N ARG A 249 12.18 30.47 3.27
CA ARG A 249 11.49 29.44 4.05
C ARG A 249 11.04 28.29 3.13
N PRO A 250 11.28 27.02 3.50
CA PRO A 250 10.82 25.88 2.73
C PRO A 250 9.29 25.91 2.52
N ARG A 251 8.85 25.63 1.30
CA ARG A 251 7.43 25.48 0.96
C ARG A 251 7.04 24.01 0.83
N TYR A 252 5.78 23.74 1.17
CA TYR A 252 5.14 22.44 1.10
C TYR A 252 3.81 22.57 0.37
N VAL A 253 3.43 21.58 -0.41
CA VAL A 253 2.07 21.50 -0.97
C VAL A 253 1.07 21.30 0.17
N LEU A 254 0.11 22.21 0.29
CA LEU A 254 -0.96 22.18 1.30
C LEU A 254 -2.31 21.76 0.73
N GLY A 255 -2.55 22.05 -0.56
CA GLY A 255 -3.81 21.79 -1.24
C GLY A 255 -3.61 21.52 -2.72
N ILE A 256 -4.48 20.67 -3.26
CA ILE A 256 -4.56 20.36 -4.69
C ILE A 256 -6.04 20.42 -5.06
N GLU A 257 -6.40 21.42 -5.85
CA GLU A 257 -7.77 21.64 -6.31
C GLU A 257 -7.87 21.29 -7.80
N PRO A 258 -8.28 20.07 -8.18
CA PRO A 258 -8.21 19.60 -9.56
C PRO A 258 -9.14 20.38 -10.51
N VAL A 259 -10.26 20.91 -10.02
CA VAL A 259 -11.24 21.65 -10.84
C VAL A 259 -10.70 23.02 -11.24
N SER A 260 -10.16 23.79 -10.29
CA SER A 260 -9.50 25.08 -10.56
C SER A 260 -8.05 24.91 -11.04
N ARG A 261 -7.52 23.68 -10.98
CA ARG A 261 -6.13 23.31 -11.28
C ARG A 261 -5.14 24.09 -10.43
N THR A 262 -5.52 24.38 -9.19
CA THR A 262 -4.69 25.15 -8.27
C THR A 262 -3.86 24.19 -7.43
N VAL A 263 -2.58 24.51 -7.29
CA VAL A 263 -1.72 23.90 -6.27
C VAL A 263 -1.42 24.96 -5.24
N THR A 264 -1.89 24.74 -4.01
CA THR A 264 -1.67 25.65 -2.89
C THR A 264 -0.43 25.22 -2.14
N ILE A 265 0.53 26.13 -1.92
CA ILE A 265 1.75 25.88 -1.15
C ILE A 265 1.82 26.80 0.07
N GLY A 266 2.54 26.39 1.12
CA GLY A 266 2.77 27.22 2.28
C GLY A 266 3.90 26.71 3.16
N THR A 267 4.06 27.32 4.34
CA THR A 267 5.14 26.99 5.27
C THR A 267 4.80 25.80 6.15
N ALA A 268 5.80 25.29 6.87
CA ALA A 268 5.67 24.06 7.67
C ALA A 268 4.62 24.16 8.78
N ASP A 269 4.44 25.33 9.36
CA ASP A 269 3.44 25.67 10.39
C ASP A 269 2.02 25.67 9.85
N GLN A 270 1.83 25.97 8.56
CA GLN A 270 0.53 25.90 7.88
C GLN A 270 0.17 24.48 7.40
N ALA A 271 1.12 23.54 7.46
CA ALA A 271 0.95 22.15 6.99
C ALA A 271 0.47 21.19 8.10
N GLY A 272 0.15 21.73 9.27
CA GLY A 272 -0.20 20.96 10.45
C GLY A 272 -1.56 20.26 10.33
N VAL A 273 -1.57 18.98 10.67
CA VAL A 273 -2.75 18.12 10.71
C VAL A 273 -2.88 17.56 12.12
N ASP A 274 -3.98 17.86 12.80
CA ASP A 274 -4.36 17.22 14.08
C ASP A 274 -5.70 16.46 13.96
N GLU A 275 -6.37 16.53 12.82
CA GLU A 275 -7.61 15.81 12.53
C GLU A 275 -7.60 15.19 11.13
N VAL A 276 -8.09 13.96 11.05
CA VAL A 276 -8.30 13.22 9.80
C VAL A 276 -9.74 12.73 9.73
N LEU A 277 -10.43 13.06 8.64
CA LEU A 277 -11.76 12.54 8.34
C LEU A 277 -11.67 11.49 7.23
N THR A 278 -12.34 10.37 7.42
CA THR A 278 -12.28 9.24 6.49
C THR A 278 -13.61 8.97 5.81
N GLY A 279 -13.58 8.14 4.78
CA GLY A 279 -14.75 7.40 4.31
C GLY A 279 -15.09 6.21 5.21
N THR A 280 -15.96 5.33 4.73
CA THR A 280 -16.40 4.12 5.44
C THR A 280 -15.21 3.21 5.80
N PRO A 281 -15.06 2.79 7.06
CA PRO A 281 -14.00 1.88 7.45
C PRO A 281 -14.23 0.44 6.97
N SER A 282 -13.14 -0.27 6.71
CA SER A 282 -13.07 -1.73 6.64
C SER A 282 -12.41 -2.26 7.91
N TRP A 283 -12.92 -3.36 8.47
CA TRP A 283 -12.41 -3.94 9.71
C TRP A 283 -11.86 -5.35 9.46
N THR A 284 -10.69 -5.63 10.03
CA THR A 284 -10.04 -6.96 9.99
C THR A 284 -10.71 -7.96 10.92
N GLY A 285 -11.43 -7.47 11.94
CA GLY A 285 -12.09 -8.25 12.98
C GLY A 285 -13.41 -7.62 13.43
N PRO A 286 -13.84 -7.85 14.69
CA PRO A 286 -15.02 -7.21 15.27
C PRO A 286 -14.93 -5.68 15.19
N VAL A 287 -16.06 -5.05 14.89
CA VAL A 287 -16.16 -3.58 14.85
C VAL A 287 -15.99 -3.04 16.27
N PRO A 288 -15.01 -2.16 16.54
CA PRO A 288 -14.85 -1.56 17.86
C PRO A 288 -16.02 -0.63 18.22
N GLU A 289 -16.35 -0.56 19.51
CA GLU A 289 -17.27 0.47 20.01
C GLU A 289 -16.59 1.85 19.94
N LEU A 290 -17.32 2.85 19.45
CA LEU A 290 -16.83 4.22 19.29
C LEU A 290 -17.33 5.10 20.47
N PRO A 291 -16.51 6.03 20.99
CA PRO A 291 -15.12 6.28 20.60
C PRO A 291 -14.12 5.32 21.27
N PHE A 292 -12.95 5.13 20.66
CA PHE A 292 -11.86 4.33 21.25
C PHE A 292 -10.48 4.95 21.00
N PRO A 293 -9.50 4.75 21.91
CA PRO A 293 -8.11 5.11 21.68
C PRO A 293 -7.43 4.11 20.75
N ALA A 294 -6.56 4.59 19.88
CA ALA A 294 -5.79 3.76 18.96
C ALA A 294 -4.46 4.41 18.59
N VAL A 295 -3.65 3.70 17.81
CA VAL A 295 -2.54 4.31 17.07
C VAL A 295 -2.87 4.21 15.58
N VAL A 296 -2.72 5.32 14.85
CA VAL A 296 -2.97 5.39 13.41
C VAL A 296 -1.68 5.48 12.63
N GLN A 297 -1.58 4.72 11.54
CA GLN A 297 -0.54 4.90 10.54
C GLN A 297 -1.18 5.48 9.27
N LEU A 298 -0.66 6.62 8.80
CA LEU A 298 -1.25 7.39 7.68
C LEU A 298 -0.50 7.20 6.35
N ARG A 299 0.68 6.57 6.39
CA ARG A 299 1.54 6.29 5.23
C ARG A 299 2.31 4.99 5.46
N ALA A 300 2.59 4.24 4.39
CA ALA A 300 3.28 2.94 4.47
C ALA A 300 4.63 2.99 5.21
N HIS A 301 5.42 4.05 5.00
CA HIS A 301 6.70 4.27 5.70
C HIS A 301 6.62 5.40 6.75
N GLY A 302 5.42 5.78 7.16
CA GLY A 302 5.20 6.77 8.19
C GLY A 302 5.22 6.16 9.59
N ALA A 303 5.71 6.93 10.57
CA ALA A 303 5.52 6.59 11.98
C ALA A 303 4.03 6.56 12.32
N SER A 304 3.69 5.73 13.29
CA SER A 304 2.35 5.59 13.82
C SER A 304 2.11 6.63 14.93
N VAL A 305 0.90 7.15 15.03
CA VAL A 305 0.56 8.32 15.87
C VAL A 305 -0.58 7.96 16.82
N PRO A 306 -0.45 8.18 18.13
CA PRO A 306 -1.56 8.03 19.06
C PRO A 306 -2.75 8.91 18.65
N CYS A 307 -3.95 8.37 18.74
CA CYS A 307 -5.15 9.05 18.29
C CYS A 307 -6.40 8.58 19.06
N THR A 308 -7.45 9.40 18.98
CA THR A 308 -8.81 9.04 19.40
C THR A 308 -9.69 8.91 18.17
N VAL A 309 -10.39 7.79 18.04
CA VAL A 309 -11.26 7.48 16.89
C VAL A 309 -12.71 7.60 17.33
N SER A 310 -13.51 8.38 16.58
CA SER A 310 -14.95 8.58 16.80
C SER A 310 -15.73 8.47 15.48
N ALA A 311 -17.05 8.36 15.56
CA ALA A 311 -17.90 8.41 14.38
C ALA A 311 -17.88 9.82 13.77
N ARG A 312 -17.85 9.91 12.43
CA ARG A 312 -18.00 11.19 11.74
C ARG A 312 -19.42 11.71 11.90
N GLU A 313 -19.58 12.96 12.32
CA GLU A 313 -20.89 13.59 12.41
C GLU A 313 -21.53 13.79 11.03
N GLY A 314 -22.80 13.41 10.88
CA GLY A 314 -23.59 13.67 9.67
C GLY A 314 -23.17 12.92 8.40
N ALA A 315 -22.20 12.01 8.48
CA ALA A 315 -21.71 11.25 7.33
C ALA A 315 -21.17 9.88 7.73
N ALA A 316 -21.11 8.95 6.78
CA ALA A 316 -20.41 7.68 6.98
C ALA A 316 -18.88 7.92 7.08
N GLY A 317 -18.24 7.27 8.05
CA GLY A 317 -16.79 7.29 8.22
C GLY A 317 -16.35 7.59 9.65
N LEU A 318 -15.05 7.85 9.80
CA LEU A 318 -14.41 8.09 11.09
C LEU A 318 -13.88 9.52 11.16
N ARG A 319 -13.89 10.07 12.37
CA ARG A 319 -13.10 11.23 12.78
C ARG A 319 -11.96 10.73 13.65
N ILE A 320 -10.73 10.99 13.22
CA ILE A 320 -9.51 10.56 13.89
C ILE A 320 -8.80 11.82 14.39
N GLU A 321 -8.79 12.01 15.71
CA GLU A 321 -8.08 13.10 16.37
C GLU A 321 -6.67 12.64 16.74
N LEU A 322 -5.65 13.26 16.15
CA LEU A 322 -4.26 12.93 16.38
C LEU A 322 -3.77 13.62 17.65
N HIS A 323 -3.05 12.89 18.50
CA HIS A 323 -2.51 13.45 19.74
C HIS A 323 -1.26 14.30 19.48
N ASP A 324 -0.55 14.04 18.39
CA ASP A 324 0.59 14.82 17.91
C ASP A 324 0.35 15.30 16.48
N GLN A 325 0.67 16.58 16.23
CA GLN A 325 0.49 17.19 14.91
C GLN A 325 1.34 16.52 13.83
N GLN A 326 0.70 16.15 12.73
CA GLN A 326 1.31 15.51 11.57
C GLN A 326 1.39 16.45 10.37
N ARG A 327 2.09 16.01 9.31
CA ARG A 327 2.21 16.73 8.04
C ARG A 327 2.16 15.75 6.87
N GLY A 328 1.70 16.23 5.72
CA GLY A 328 1.69 15.44 4.48
C GLY A 328 0.71 14.26 4.53
N VAL A 329 -0.43 14.47 5.20
CA VAL A 329 -1.56 13.53 5.19
C VAL A 329 -2.41 13.85 3.98
N ALA A 330 -2.28 13.05 2.93
CA ALA A 330 -2.95 13.28 1.65
C ALA A 330 -4.28 12.50 1.57
N PRO A 331 -5.38 13.13 1.12
CA PRO A 331 -6.56 12.40 0.67
C PRO A 331 -6.19 11.31 -0.36
N GLY A 332 -6.85 10.15 -0.28
CA GLY A 332 -6.53 8.95 -1.08
C GLY A 332 -5.54 7.99 -0.40
N GLN A 333 -4.79 8.43 0.60
CA GLN A 333 -4.04 7.52 1.49
C GLN A 333 -5.01 6.77 2.42
N SER A 334 -4.49 5.72 3.06
CA SER A 334 -5.24 4.94 4.04
C SER A 334 -4.80 5.27 5.47
N ALA A 335 -5.76 5.51 6.35
CA ALA A 335 -5.56 5.54 7.80
C ALA A 335 -5.76 4.13 8.33
N VAL A 336 -4.67 3.44 8.69
CA VAL A 336 -4.71 2.09 9.27
C VAL A 336 -4.63 2.19 10.78
N LEU A 337 -5.59 1.58 11.46
CA LEU A 337 -5.77 1.68 12.91
C LEU A 337 -5.20 0.44 13.60
N TYR A 338 -4.47 0.67 14.68
CA TYR A 338 -3.80 -0.34 15.48
C TYR A 338 -4.22 -0.25 16.94
N ALA A 339 -4.42 -1.40 17.58
CA ALA A 339 -4.43 -1.53 19.03
C ALA A 339 -3.02 -1.94 19.48
N PRO A 340 -2.32 -1.10 20.28
CA PRO A 340 -0.99 -1.40 20.77
C PRO A 340 -0.96 -2.69 21.59
N ASP A 341 0.07 -3.52 21.36
CA ASP A 341 0.28 -4.76 22.11
C ASP A 341 1.77 -5.07 22.11
N ALA A 342 2.44 -4.78 23.23
CA ALA A 342 3.88 -4.89 23.34
C ALA A 342 4.38 -6.34 23.32
N GLU A 343 3.54 -7.30 23.71
CA GLU A 343 3.92 -8.71 23.82
C GLU A 343 3.73 -9.45 22.49
N ARG A 344 2.59 -9.21 21.84
CA ARG A 344 2.20 -9.93 20.61
C ARG A 344 2.37 -9.10 19.34
N GLY A 345 2.83 -7.86 19.46
CA GLY A 345 2.86 -6.85 18.40
C GLY A 345 1.47 -6.30 18.09
N ASP A 346 1.43 -5.02 17.74
CA ASP A 346 0.18 -4.28 17.54
C ASP A 346 -0.80 -5.01 16.62
N ARG A 347 -2.05 -5.08 17.05
CA ARG A 347 -3.15 -5.65 16.29
C ARG A 347 -3.70 -4.62 15.33
N VAL A 348 -3.79 -4.98 14.05
CA VAL A 348 -4.50 -4.19 13.04
C VAL A 348 -6.00 -4.32 13.28
N LEU A 349 -6.67 -3.21 13.54
CA LEU A 349 -8.12 -3.15 13.74
C LEU A 349 -8.85 -3.05 12.39
N GLY A 350 -8.30 -2.26 11.48
CA GLY A 350 -8.94 -1.94 10.21
C GLY A 350 -8.31 -0.73 9.56
N GLN A 351 -8.96 -0.22 8.52
CA GLN A 351 -8.54 0.98 7.83
C GLN A 351 -9.73 1.79 7.34
N ALA A 352 -9.49 3.08 7.10
CA ALA A 352 -10.39 3.89 6.30
C ALA A 352 -9.62 4.84 5.38
N ALA A 353 -10.14 5.04 4.16
CA ALA A 353 -9.55 5.97 3.20
C ALA A 353 -9.68 7.41 3.69
N VAL A 354 -8.57 8.15 3.68
CA VAL A 354 -8.52 9.56 4.06
C VAL A 354 -9.29 10.38 3.02
N SER A 355 -10.29 11.12 3.49
CA SER A 355 -11.10 12.04 2.67
C SER A 355 -10.70 13.50 2.88
N LEU A 356 -10.34 13.87 4.11
CA LEU A 356 -9.89 15.20 4.49
C LEU A 356 -8.89 15.08 5.62
N ALA A 357 -7.91 15.98 5.64
CA ALA A 357 -6.97 16.12 6.74
C ALA A 357 -6.67 17.61 6.95
N GLY A 358 -6.65 18.06 8.21
CA GLY A 358 -6.43 19.47 8.52
C GLY A 358 -6.21 19.72 10.00
N SER A 359 -6.08 21.00 10.34
CA SER A 359 -6.12 21.45 11.73
C SER A 359 -7.57 21.64 12.16
N ARG A 360 -7.91 21.25 13.39
CA ARG A 360 -9.20 21.55 14.02
C ARG A 360 -9.43 23.06 13.99
N ALA A 361 -10.64 23.47 13.65
CA ALA A 361 -11.08 24.81 13.99
C ALA A 361 -11.02 24.91 15.51
N VAL A 362 -10.21 25.83 16.05
CA VAL A 362 -10.25 26.15 17.47
C VAL A 362 -11.68 26.60 17.75
N ALA A 363 -12.43 25.81 18.51
CA ALA A 363 -13.72 26.27 19.04
C ALA A 363 -13.39 27.48 19.93
N GLY A 364 -13.65 28.67 19.39
CA GLY A 364 -13.44 29.95 20.07
C GLY A 364 -14.46 30.20 21.16
#